data_AF-A0A970ZZ13-F1
#
_entry.id   AF-A0A970ZZ13-F1
#
_cell.length_a   1.000
_cell.length_b   1.000
_cell.length_c   1.000
_cell.angle_alpha   90.00
_cell.angle_beta   90.00
_cell.angle_gamma   90.00
#
_symmetry.space_group_name_H-M   'P 1'
#
loop_
_entity.id
_entity.type
_entity.pdbx_description
1 polymer ?
#
loop_
_entity_poly.entity_id
_entity_poly.type
_entity_poly.pdbx_seq_one_letter_code
_entity_poly.pdbx_strand_id
1 'polypeptide(L)'
;MMSKPAKKKSPERVQTNDMPADRAPAAPAQPAKHTCFHCVFAHWVQPGVSALFPNGWMSRLMCVNCDRSPGEMCEVWPASTCTNFRARREPPVRLEEPAPPSDEIRYIALTQGKFAIVDAADYEWLSQYKWHLVAPGKLYAGRKEGGKTIYMHREIMQPPPGMMVDHIDGNGLHNRRANMRNCTNQQNMRNIHKRRSGASIYKGVYYDKRRHT
;
A
#
# COMPACT_ATOMS: atom_id res chain seq x y z
N MET A 1 46.13 -23.00 29.70
CA MET A 1 45.74 -23.57 28.40
C MET A 1 44.37 -23.01 28.01
N MET A 2 44.39 -22.24 26.94
CA MET A 2 43.35 -21.55 26.15
C MET A 2 41.87 -21.64 26.57
N SER A 3 41.33 -20.49 26.96
CA SER A 3 39.90 -20.17 27.02
C SER A 3 39.26 -20.30 25.63
N LYS A 4 38.18 -21.08 25.52
CA LYS A 4 37.39 -21.20 24.29
C LYS A 4 36.63 -19.89 24.01
N PRO A 5 36.63 -19.36 22.78
CA PRO A 5 35.84 -18.17 22.45
C PRO A 5 34.36 -18.51 22.30
N ALA A 6 33.50 -17.63 22.81
CA ALA A 6 32.06 -17.70 22.69
C ALA A 6 31.62 -17.64 21.21
N LYS A 7 30.76 -18.58 20.81
CA LYS A 7 30.10 -18.58 19.50
C LYS A 7 29.26 -17.31 19.35
N LYS A 8 29.65 -16.43 18.42
CA LYS A 8 28.81 -15.31 17.98
C LYS A 8 27.51 -15.87 17.38
N LYS A 9 26.36 -15.50 17.96
CA LYS A 9 25.05 -15.76 17.36
C LYS A 9 25.01 -15.07 15.98
N SER A 10 24.67 -15.84 14.95
CA SER A 10 24.43 -15.33 13.60
C SER A 10 23.32 -14.28 13.62
N PRO A 11 23.38 -13.22 12.79
CA PRO A 11 22.32 -12.23 12.72
C PRO A 11 21.04 -12.90 12.19
N GLU A 12 19.96 -12.69 12.94
CA GLU A 12 18.61 -13.15 12.63
C GLU A 12 18.17 -12.61 11.26
N ARG A 13 17.67 -13.49 10.40
CA ARG A 13 17.27 -13.17 9.03
C ARG A 13 16.07 -12.22 9.10
N VAL A 14 16.28 -10.94 8.76
CA VAL A 14 15.21 -9.94 8.66
C VAL A 14 14.12 -10.50 7.76
N GLN A 15 12.94 -10.75 8.33
CA GLN A 15 11.77 -11.16 7.58
C GLN A 15 11.34 -9.97 6.72
N THR A 16 11.83 -9.96 5.49
CA THR A 16 11.39 -9.04 4.45
C THR A 16 9.94 -9.36 4.10
N ASN A 17 9.16 -8.34 3.75
CA ASN A 17 7.87 -8.54 3.06
C ASN A 17 8.03 -9.33 1.74
N ASP A 18 9.28 -9.48 1.28
CA ASP A 18 9.70 -10.51 0.35
C ASP A 18 9.79 -11.86 1.08
N MET A 19 8.65 -12.51 1.34
CA MET A 19 8.68 -13.97 1.28
C MET A 19 9.22 -14.33 -0.11
N PRO A 20 10.13 -15.32 -0.25
CA PRO A 20 10.44 -15.82 -1.59
C PRO A 20 9.10 -16.15 -2.24
N ALA A 21 8.88 -15.58 -3.42
CA ALA A 21 7.78 -15.99 -4.27
C ALA A 21 8.06 -17.42 -4.75
N ASP A 22 8.08 -18.39 -3.83
CA ASP A 22 7.69 -19.75 -4.14
C ASP A 22 6.28 -19.59 -4.66
N ARG A 23 6.20 -19.58 -5.99
CA ARG A 23 5.02 -19.39 -6.84
C ARG A 23 3.74 -19.59 -6.02
N ALA A 24 3.28 -18.53 -5.36
CA ALA A 24 1.88 -18.45 -4.98
C ALA A 24 1.17 -18.72 -6.31
N PRO A 25 0.31 -19.75 -6.40
CA PRO A 25 -0.40 -19.99 -7.65
C PRO A 25 -0.98 -18.65 -8.03
N ALA A 26 -0.61 -18.15 -9.22
CA ALA A 26 -1.04 -16.86 -9.71
C ALA A 26 -2.53 -16.80 -9.37
N ALA A 27 -2.92 -15.87 -8.49
CA ALA A 27 -4.32 -15.72 -8.11
C ALA A 27 -5.10 -15.80 -9.42
N PRO A 28 -6.07 -16.73 -9.55
CA PRO A 28 -6.65 -17.07 -10.84
C PRO A 28 -6.99 -15.77 -11.52
N ALA A 29 -6.41 -15.54 -12.70
CA ALA A 29 -6.54 -14.28 -13.41
C ALA A 29 -8.01 -13.91 -13.39
N GLN A 30 -8.38 -12.91 -12.59
CA GLN A 30 -9.78 -12.56 -12.44
C GLN A 30 -10.25 -12.23 -13.85
N PRO A 31 -11.34 -12.87 -14.34
CA PRO A 31 -11.79 -12.63 -15.70
C PRO A 31 -11.95 -11.13 -15.85
N ALA A 32 -11.42 -10.55 -16.93
CA ALA A 32 -11.49 -9.12 -17.17
C ALA A 32 -12.96 -8.68 -17.07
N LYS A 33 -13.32 -8.06 -15.96
CA LYS A 33 -14.66 -7.60 -15.60
C LYS A 33 -15.05 -6.37 -16.42
N HIS A 34 -14.79 -6.38 -17.72
CA HIS A 34 -15.09 -5.29 -18.65
C HIS A 34 -16.57 -5.31 -19.03
N THR A 35 -17.44 -5.20 -18.04
CA THR A 35 -18.89 -5.20 -18.21
C THR A 35 -19.51 -4.00 -17.50
N CYS A 36 -20.66 -3.54 -17.97
CA CYS A 36 -21.37 -2.40 -17.39
C CYS A 36 -21.66 -2.61 -15.91
N PHE A 37 -21.89 -3.85 -15.44
CA PHE A 37 -22.03 -4.17 -14.02
C PHE A 37 -20.85 -3.71 -13.16
N HIS A 38 -19.64 -3.77 -13.71
CA HIS A 38 -18.40 -3.38 -13.03
C HIS A 38 -17.95 -1.96 -13.40
N CYS A 39 -18.80 -1.18 -14.07
CA CYS A 39 -18.47 0.20 -14.45
C CYS A 39 -18.71 1.17 -13.28
N VAL A 40 -17.84 2.17 -13.12
CA VAL A 40 -18.02 3.29 -12.17
C VAL A 40 -19.28 4.09 -12.48
N PHE A 41 -19.65 4.18 -13.77
CA PHE A 41 -20.79 4.97 -14.23
C PHE A 41 -22.13 4.25 -14.12
N ALA A 42 -22.12 2.95 -13.79
CA ALA A 42 -23.33 2.15 -13.71
C ALA A 42 -23.78 1.96 -12.26
N HIS A 43 -25.06 2.21 -12.00
CA HIS A 43 -25.68 2.13 -10.69
C HIS A 43 -27.05 1.43 -10.78
N TRP A 44 -27.33 0.54 -9.83
CA TRP A 44 -28.66 -0.04 -9.68
C TRP A 44 -29.60 1.03 -9.12
N VAL A 45 -30.63 1.37 -9.90
CA VAL A 45 -31.71 2.24 -9.45
C VAL A 45 -32.84 1.33 -9.00
N GLN A 46 -33.21 1.45 -7.72
CA GLN A 46 -34.41 0.79 -7.20
C GLN A 46 -35.61 1.67 -7.55
N PRO A 47 -36.62 1.16 -8.27
CA PRO A 47 -37.91 1.83 -8.30
C PRO A 47 -38.43 1.85 -6.87
N GLY A 48 -38.98 2.99 -6.43
CA GLY A 48 -39.35 3.23 -5.03
C GLY A 48 -40.09 2.06 -4.38
N VAL A 49 -39.88 1.87 -3.08
CA VAL A 49 -40.53 0.84 -2.27
C VAL A 49 -42.05 0.87 -2.48
N SER A 50 -42.55 -0.10 -3.24
CA SER A 50 -43.99 -0.37 -3.36
C SER A 50 -44.37 -1.41 -2.32
N ALA A 51 -45.52 -1.24 -1.68
CA ALA A 51 -46.07 -2.21 -0.72
C ALA A 51 -46.24 -3.62 -1.32
N LEU A 52 -46.32 -3.72 -2.65
CA LEU A 52 -46.45 -4.97 -3.39
C LEU A 52 -45.10 -5.66 -3.69
N PHE A 53 -43.98 -4.93 -3.62
CA PHE A 53 -42.63 -5.45 -3.93
C PHE A 53 -41.59 -4.93 -2.92
N PRO A 54 -41.67 -5.33 -1.65
CA PRO A 54 -40.81 -4.83 -0.57
C PRO A 54 -39.31 -5.11 -0.79
N ASN A 55 -38.98 -6.06 -1.67
CA ASN A 55 -37.60 -6.45 -1.98
C ASN A 55 -37.05 -5.83 -3.29
N GLY A 56 -37.77 -4.89 -3.93
CA GLY A 56 -37.25 -4.15 -5.08
C GLY A 56 -37.09 -4.97 -6.37
N TRP A 57 -38.07 -5.82 -6.71
CA TRP A 57 -38.06 -6.76 -7.86
C TRP A 57 -38.19 -6.09 -9.26
N MET A 58 -37.57 -4.93 -9.47
CA MET A 58 -37.44 -4.25 -10.76
C MET A 58 -36.20 -3.34 -10.77
N SER A 59 -35.12 -3.73 -10.08
CA SER A 59 -33.88 -2.96 -10.11
C SER A 59 -33.33 -2.92 -11.55
N ARG A 60 -33.15 -1.72 -12.10
CA ARG A 60 -32.53 -1.48 -13.41
C ARG A 60 -31.13 -0.96 -13.23
N LEU A 61 -30.19 -1.44 -14.03
CA LEU A 61 -28.82 -0.93 -14.02
C LEU A 61 -28.76 0.26 -14.98
N MET A 62 -28.61 1.46 -14.43
CA MET A 62 -28.54 2.71 -15.21
C MET A 62 -27.10 3.16 -15.33
N CYS A 63 -26.67 3.52 -16.54
CA CYS A 63 -25.35 4.09 -16.81
C CYS A 63 -25.49 5.58 -17.18
N VAL A 64 -24.67 6.43 -16.58
CA VAL A 64 -24.66 7.89 -16.83
C VAL A 64 -23.65 8.32 -17.91
N ASN A 65 -22.86 7.39 -18.44
CA ASN A 65 -21.81 7.68 -19.42
C ASN A 65 -21.64 6.50 -20.40
N CYS A 66 -22.75 5.95 -20.88
CA CYS A 66 -22.70 4.90 -21.90
C CYS A 66 -22.32 5.51 -23.25
N ASP A 67 -21.53 4.79 -24.06
CA ASP A 67 -21.19 5.19 -25.42
C ASP A 67 -22.39 5.26 -26.37
N ARG A 68 -23.37 4.39 -26.17
CA ARG A 68 -24.66 4.38 -26.89
C ARG A 68 -25.55 5.60 -26.62
N SER A 69 -25.31 6.32 -25.52
CA SER A 69 -26.11 7.49 -25.13
C SER A 69 -25.23 8.53 -24.40
N PRO A 70 -24.34 9.23 -25.13
CA PRO A 70 -23.41 10.17 -24.51
C PRO A 70 -24.15 11.31 -23.81
N GLY A 71 -23.93 11.48 -22.50
CA GLY A 71 -24.54 12.56 -21.71
C GLY A 71 -25.96 12.29 -21.21
N GLU A 72 -26.56 11.16 -21.60
CA GLU A 72 -27.89 10.74 -21.12
C GLU A 72 -27.78 9.51 -20.21
N MET A 73 -28.67 9.44 -19.22
CA MET A 73 -28.79 8.24 -18.39
C MET A 73 -29.57 7.18 -19.15
N CYS A 74 -28.96 6.02 -19.41
CA CYS A 74 -29.61 4.93 -20.13
C CYS A 74 -29.54 3.60 -19.36
N GLU A 75 -30.53 2.74 -19.60
CA GLU A 75 -30.54 1.38 -19.06
C GLU A 75 -29.49 0.54 -19.79
N VAL A 76 -28.65 -0.15 -19.03
CA VAL A 76 -27.61 -1.03 -19.55
C VAL A 76 -27.76 -2.42 -18.97
N TRP A 77 -27.49 -3.43 -19.79
CA TRP A 77 -27.44 -4.81 -19.30
C TRP A 77 -26.16 -5.04 -18.48
N PRO A 78 -26.22 -5.76 -17.34
CA PRO A 78 -25.05 -6.07 -16.52
C PRO A 78 -23.88 -6.67 -17.29
N ALA A 79 -24.17 -7.51 -18.29
CA ALA A 79 -23.19 -8.17 -19.13
C ALA A 79 -22.75 -7.35 -20.36
N SER A 80 -23.37 -6.20 -20.64
CA SER A 80 -22.97 -5.35 -21.77
C SER A 80 -21.55 -4.83 -21.59
N THR A 81 -20.84 -4.63 -22.70
CA THR A 81 -19.55 -3.94 -22.73
C THR A 81 -19.75 -2.57 -23.38
N CYS A 82 -18.88 -1.61 -23.07
CA CYS A 82 -19.00 -0.22 -23.51
C CYS A 82 -17.59 0.36 -23.66
N THR A 83 -17.36 1.20 -24.67
CA THR A 83 -16.07 1.86 -24.90
C THR A 83 -15.74 2.91 -23.82
N ASN A 84 -16.77 3.52 -23.22
CA ASN A 84 -16.65 4.43 -22.07
C ASN A 84 -16.51 3.70 -20.71
N PHE A 85 -16.36 2.37 -20.71
CA PHE A 85 -16.19 1.59 -19.49
C PHE A 85 -15.02 2.12 -18.66
N ARG A 86 -15.28 2.32 -17.37
CA ARG A 86 -14.24 2.55 -16.36
C ARG A 86 -14.48 1.59 -15.21
N ALA A 87 -13.53 0.71 -14.93
CA ALA A 87 -13.65 -0.27 -13.87
C ALA A 87 -13.87 0.40 -12.52
N ARG A 88 -14.88 -0.08 -11.78
CA ARG A 88 -15.10 0.25 -10.38
C ARG A 88 -13.86 -0.19 -9.60
N ARG A 89 -13.39 0.69 -8.71
CA ARG A 89 -12.27 0.36 -7.83
C ARG A 89 -12.66 -0.85 -6.99
N GLU A 90 -11.83 -1.88 -6.99
CA GLU A 90 -12.01 -3.02 -6.09
C GLU A 90 -11.90 -2.54 -4.64
N PRO A 91 -12.74 -3.06 -3.72
CA PRO A 91 -12.60 -2.78 -2.30
C PRO A 91 -11.19 -3.15 -1.82
N PRO A 92 -10.57 -2.36 -0.93
CA PRO A 92 -9.25 -2.67 -0.42
C PRO A 92 -9.30 -3.97 0.39
N VAL A 93 -8.53 -4.97 -0.02
CA VAL A 93 -8.34 -6.21 0.73
C VAL A 93 -7.44 -5.94 1.93
N ARG A 94 -7.92 -6.29 3.13
CA ARG A 94 -7.13 -6.42 4.36
C ARG A 94 -7.08 -7.91 4.70
N LEU A 95 -5.90 -8.49 4.66
CA LEU A 95 -5.68 -9.88 5.04
C LEU A 95 -5.62 -9.98 6.57
N GLU A 96 -5.92 -11.17 7.09
CA GLU A 96 -5.70 -11.48 8.50
C GLU A 96 -4.21 -11.36 8.85
N GLU A 97 -3.93 -10.90 10.07
CA GLU A 97 -2.56 -10.67 10.53
C GLU A 97 -1.86 -12.02 10.75
N PRO A 98 -0.66 -12.23 10.17
CA PRO A 98 0.06 -13.47 10.37
C PRO A 98 0.50 -13.60 11.84
N ALA A 99 0.65 -14.84 12.30
CA ALA A 99 1.15 -15.12 13.64
C ALA A 99 2.53 -14.44 13.83
N PRO A 100 2.75 -13.73 14.95
CA PRO A 100 3.99 -13.00 15.18
C PRO A 100 5.18 -13.98 15.30
N PRO A 101 6.34 -13.66 14.71
CA PRO A 101 7.53 -14.53 14.79
C PRO A 101 8.15 -14.56 16.19
N SER A 102 7.88 -13.54 17.03
CA SER A 102 8.34 -13.43 18.40
C SER A 102 7.40 -12.53 19.21
N ASP A 103 7.51 -12.56 20.55
CA ASP A 103 6.70 -11.72 21.44
C ASP A 103 6.97 -10.22 21.29
N GLU A 104 8.10 -9.84 20.69
CA GLU A 104 8.51 -8.44 20.50
C GLU A 104 7.96 -7.81 19.22
N ILE A 105 7.53 -8.61 18.24
CA ILE A 105 7.16 -8.15 16.90
C ILE A 105 5.68 -8.40 16.67
N ARG A 106 4.97 -7.39 16.18
CA ARG A 106 3.57 -7.51 15.74
C ARG A 106 3.43 -7.01 14.31
N TYR A 107 2.35 -7.44 13.65
CA TYR A 107 1.99 -7.01 12.31
C TYR A 107 0.68 -6.24 12.33
N ILE A 108 0.61 -5.16 11.55
CA ILE A 108 -0.64 -4.42 11.33
C ILE A 108 -1.02 -4.55 9.86
N ALA A 109 -2.23 -5.03 9.60
CA ALA A 109 -2.74 -5.19 8.24
C ALA A 109 -2.94 -3.84 7.52
N LEU A 110 -2.44 -3.74 6.29
CA LEU A 110 -2.60 -2.58 5.41
C LEU A 110 -3.50 -2.93 4.21
N THR A 111 -3.88 -1.90 3.46
CA THR A 111 -4.51 -2.07 2.15
C THR A 111 -3.57 -2.77 1.16
N GLN A 112 -4.14 -3.55 0.23
CA GLN A 112 -3.40 -4.30 -0.81
C GLN A 112 -2.64 -5.52 -0.26
N GLY A 113 -3.11 -6.12 0.85
CA GLY A 113 -2.57 -7.37 1.39
C GLY A 113 -1.12 -7.27 1.90
N LYS A 114 -0.70 -6.09 2.34
CA LYS A 114 0.63 -5.86 2.94
C LYS A 114 0.50 -5.67 4.45
N PHE A 115 1.62 -5.80 5.15
CA PHE A 115 1.69 -5.64 6.60
C PHE A 115 2.76 -4.61 6.97
N ALA A 116 2.51 -3.86 8.04
CA ALA A 116 3.52 -3.07 8.72
C ALA A 116 4.08 -3.87 9.90
N ILE A 117 5.40 -3.91 10.04
CA ILE A 117 6.11 -4.55 11.15
C ILE A 117 6.31 -3.50 12.23
N VAL A 118 5.84 -3.77 13.46
CA VAL A 118 5.92 -2.85 14.60
C VAL A 118 6.44 -3.59 15.85
N ASP A 119 6.95 -2.83 16.81
CA ASP A 119 7.27 -3.37 18.13
C ASP A 119 5.98 -3.65 18.90
N ALA A 120 5.96 -4.71 19.71
CA ALA A 120 4.79 -5.13 20.47
C ALA A 120 4.29 -4.05 21.44
N ALA A 121 5.19 -3.24 21.99
CA ALA A 121 4.85 -2.13 22.87
C ALA A 121 4.05 -1.01 22.17
N ASP A 122 4.26 -0.80 20.87
CA ASP A 122 3.55 0.23 20.11
C ASP A 122 2.26 -0.32 19.45
N TYR A 123 2.04 -1.65 19.45
CA TYR A 123 0.96 -2.32 18.71
C TYR A 123 -0.45 -1.93 19.18
N GLU A 124 -0.71 -1.96 20.49
CA GLU A 124 -2.05 -1.69 21.04
C GLU A 124 -2.57 -0.30 20.71
N TRP A 125 -1.67 0.69 20.66
CA TRP A 125 -2.01 2.06 20.30
C TRP A 125 -2.14 2.22 18.78
N LEU A 126 -1.24 1.62 18.00
CA LEU A 126 -1.27 1.75 16.55
C LEU A 126 -2.44 0.98 15.90
N SER A 127 -2.88 -0.13 16.49
CA SER A 127 -3.98 -0.96 15.97
C SER A 127 -5.37 -0.31 16.06
N GLN A 128 -5.50 0.78 16.82
CA GLN A 128 -6.72 1.59 16.92
C GLN A 128 -7.07 2.30 15.60
N TYR A 129 -6.08 2.47 14.71
CA TYR A 129 -6.22 3.24 13.48
C TYR A 129 -6.28 2.36 12.23
N LYS A 130 -7.02 2.85 11.22
CA LYS A 130 -7.06 2.23 9.88
C LYS A 130 -5.92 2.74 9.01
N TRP A 131 -4.87 1.94 8.91
CA TRP A 131 -3.72 2.22 8.07
C TRP A 131 -3.93 1.79 6.61
N HIS A 132 -3.29 2.51 5.69
CA HIS A 132 -3.26 2.20 4.27
C HIS A 132 -1.86 2.42 3.71
N LEU A 133 -1.63 1.84 2.54
CA LEU A 133 -0.38 1.97 1.81
C LEU A 133 -0.31 3.34 1.14
N VAL A 134 0.77 4.08 1.42
CA VAL A 134 1.08 5.36 0.77
C VAL A 134 2.27 5.14 -0.16
N ALA A 135 2.11 5.49 -1.44
CA ALA A 135 3.11 5.19 -2.48
C ALA A 135 3.20 6.27 -3.57
N PRO A 136 4.09 7.27 -3.42
CA PRO A 136 4.71 7.94 -4.56
C PRO A 136 6.22 7.63 -4.63
N GLY A 137 6.63 6.41 -4.25
CA GLY A 137 8.03 5.98 -4.23
C GLY A 137 8.23 4.74 -3.36
N LYS A 138 8.91 4.91 -2.22
CA LYS A 138 9.03 3.87 -1.18
C LYS A 138 7.67 3.66 -0.50
N LEU A 139 7.36 2.40 -0.20
CA LEU A 139 6.10 2.01 0.44
C LEU A 139 6.11 2.40 1.91
N TYR A 140 5.13 3.20 2.34
CA TYR A 140 4.94 3.56 3.73
C TYR A 140 3.54 3.22 4.22
N ALA A 141 3.43 2.96 5.51
CA ALA A 141 2.13 2.92 6.20
C ALA A 141 1.71 4.35 6.58
N GLY A 142 0.50 4.75 6.17
CA GLY A 142 -0.06 6.04 6.50
C GLY A 142 -1.56 5.99 6.78
N ARG A 143 -2.08 7.01 7.44
CA ARG A 143 -3.50 7.24 7.69
C ARG A 143 -3.90 8.67 7.30
N LYS A 144 -5.19 8.91 7.07
CA LYS A 144 -5.73 10.23 6.77
C LYS A 144 -6.49 10.75 7.98
N GLU A 145 -6.16 11.95 8.43
CA GLU A 145 -6.78 12.62 9.57
C GLU A 145 -6.84 14.13 9.29
N GLY A 146 -8.03 14.74 9.37
CA GLY A 146 -8.22 16.16 9.07
C GLY A 146 -7.73 16.60 7.67
N GLY A 147 -7.83 15.72 6.66
CA GLY A 147 -7.32 15.97 5.30
C GLY A 147 -5.81 15.78 5.13
N LYS A 148 -5.05 15.61 6.21
CA LYS A 148 -3.59 15.42 6.18
C LYS A 148 -3.24 13.93 6.20
N THR A 149 -2.10 13.58 5.59
CA THR A 149 -1.54 12.22 5.69
C THR A 149 -0.60 12.17 6.89
N ILE A 150 -0.85 11.24 7.79
CA ILE A 150 0.02 10.92 8.93
C ILE A 150 0.74 9.62 8.63
N TYR A 151 2.06 9.60 8.78
CA TYR A 151 2.89 8.41 8.54
C TYR A 151 3.19 7.68 9.83
N MET A 152 3.05 6.36 9.83
CA MET A 152 3.26 5.51 11.02
C MET A 152 4.64 5.73 11.64
N HIS A 153 5.70 5.75 10.82
CA HIS A 153 7.07 5.96 11.30
C HIS A 153 7.27 7.32 11.98
N ARG A 154 6.54 8.37 11.57
CA ARG A 154 6.62 9.70 12.20
C ARG A 154 5.87 9.72 13.52
N GLU A 155 4.77 9.00 13.60
CA GLU A 155 3.97 8.89 14.82
C GLU A 155 4.76 8.20 15.94
N ILE A 156 5.50 7.14 15.61
CA ILE A 156 6.32 6.38 16.57
C ILE A 156 7.54 7.17 17.03
N MET A 157 8.26 7.80 16.09
CA MET A 157 9.54 8.47 16.36
C MET A 157 9.43 9.91 16.85
N GLN A 158 8.29 10.58 16.57
CA GLN A 158 8.04 11.98 16.91
C GLN A 158 9.27 12.90 16.62
N PRO A 159 9.74 12.94 15.37
CA PRO A 159 10.96 13.66 15.03
C PRO A 159 10.82 15.17 15.32
N PRO A 160 11.88 15.85 15.79
CA PRO A 160 11.87 17.30 15.96
C PRO A 160 11.51 18.04 14.66
N PRO A 161 11.02 19.30 14.75
CA PRO A 161 10.74 20.12 13.58
C PRO A 161 11.95 20.20 12.64
N GLY A 162 11.71 20.01 11.34
CA GLY A 162 12.77 20.01 10.31
C GLY A 162 13.55 18.70 10.17
N MET A 163 13.35 17.72 11.06
CA MET A 163 13.94 16.39 10.91
C MET A 163 13.01 15.40 10.18
N MET A 164 13.64 14.41 9.56
CA MET A 164 12.99 13.28 8.91
C MET A 164 13.32 11.99 9.64
N VAL A 165 12.48 10.98 9.44
CA VAL A 165 12.73 9.62 9.94
C VAL A 165 13.17 8.78 8.75
N ASP A 166 14.33 8.15 8.88
CA ASP A 166 14.89 7.24 7.88
C ASP A 166 14.85 5.81 8.42
N HIS A 167 14.55 4.85 7.54
CA HIS A 167 14.61 3.43 7.87
C HIS A 167 15.97 2.89 7.46
N ILE A 168 16.68 2.32 8.42
CA ILE A 168 18.06 1.85 8.26
C ILE A 168 18.14 0.78 7.16
N ASP A 169 17.18 -0.15 7.15
CA ASP A 169 17.08 -1.22 6.13
C ASP A 169 16.51 -0.77 4.77
N GLY A 170 16.02 0.47 4.66
CA GLY A 170 15.38 0.96 3.45
C GLY A 170 13.96 0.44 3.20
N ASN A 171 13.35 -0.33 4.11
CA ASN A 171 11.98 -0.83 4.03
C ASN A 171 11.01 0.07 4.84
N GLY A 172 10.08 0.75 4.16
CA GLY A 172 9.20 1.74 4.80
C GLY A 172 8.00 1.13 5.53
N LEU A 173 7.86 -0.19 5.46
CA LEU A 173 6.87 -0.96 6.22
C LEU A 173 7.46 -1.56 7.50
N HIS A 174 8.78 -1.49 7.70
CA HIS A 174 9.45 -1.98 8.89
C HIS A 174 9.60 -0.85 9.93
N ASN A 175 8.53 -0.60 10.67
CA ASN A 175 8.36 0.54 11.58
C ASN A 175 8.75 0.21 13.04
N ARG A 176 9.69 -0.71 13.25
CA ARG A 176 10.29 -0.93 14.57
C ARG A 176 11.24 0.20 14.92
N ARG A 177 11.26 0.63 16.18
CA ARG A 177 12.12 1.72 16.68
C ARG A 177 13.60 1.43 16.41
N ALA A 178 14.03 0.18 16.56
CA ALA A 178 15.40 -0.25 16.27
C ALA A 178 15.81 -0.09 14.80
N ASN A 179 14.85 -0.04 13.87
CA ASN A 179 15.09 0.13 12.43
C ASN A 179 14.97 1.59 11.97
N MET A 180 14.63 2.54 12.86
CA MET A 180 14.36 3.92 12.51
C MET A 180 15.36 4.89 13.16
N ARG A 181 15.67 5.98 12.46
CA ARG A 181 16.52 7.06 12.99
C ARG A 181 16.05 8.44 12.56
N ASN A 182 16.21 9.42 13.45
CA ASN A 182 16.03 10.82 13.09
C ASN A 182 17.24 11.30 12.28
N CYS A 183 16.99 11.94 11.16
CA CYS A 183 18.03 12.37 10.23
C CYS A 183 17.66 13.69 9.54
N THR A 184 18.68 14.36 9.01
CA THR A 184 18.51 15.51 8.12
C THR A 184 18.24 15.04 6.69
N ASN A 185 17.77 15.95 5.83
CA ASN A 185 17.57 15.64 4.42
C ASN A 185 18.84 15.12 3.73
N GLN A 186 19.99 15.73 4.00
CA GLN A 186 21.25 15.27 3.44
C GLN A 186 21.64 13.87 3.93
N GLN A 187 21.38 13.54 5.19
CA GLN A 187 21.62 12.19 5.73
C GLN A 187 20.70 11.15 5.10
N ASN A 188 19.40 11.46 4.97
CA ASN A 188 18.45 10.59 4.30
C ASN A 188 18.83 10.33 2.83
N MET A 189 19.20 11.38 2.10
CA MET A 189 19.63 11.27 0.70
C MET A 189 20.89 10.39 0.55
N ARG A 190 21.79 10.41 1.54
CA ARG A 190 22.94 9.50 1.59
C ARG A 190 22.53 8.04 1.81
N ASN A 191 21.34 7.73 2.30
CA ASN A 191 20.85 6.36 2.45
C ASN A 191 20.15 5.81 1.18
N ILE A 192 19.96 6.63 0.13
CA ILE A 192 19.23 6.21 -1.08
C ILE A 192 20.02 5.22 -1.92
N HIS A 193 19.40 4.13 -2.37
CA HIS A 193 20.04 3.17 -3.26
C HIS A 193 20.49 3.81 -4.58
N LYS A 194 21.65 3.39 -5.10
CA LYS A 194 22.13 3.86 -6.40
C LYS A 194 21.13 3.46 -7.50
N ARG A 195 20.82 4.39 -8.40
CA ARG A 195 19.98 4.10 -9.58
C ARG A 195 20.68 3.06 -10.46
N ARG A 196 19.96 2.00 -10.84
CA ARG A 196 20.50 0.92 -11.68
C ARG A 196 21.01 1.42 -13.05
N SER A 197 20.39 2.46 -13.61
CA SER A 197 20.74 3.06 -14.90
C SER A 197 21.71 4.25 -14.81
N GLY A 198 22.42 4.43 -13.70
CA GLY A 198 23.38 5.52 -13.54
C GLY A 198 24.64 5.33 -14.38
N ALA A 199 25.10 6.38 -15.07
CA ALA A 199 26.29 6.34 -15.93
C ALA A 199 27.61 6.12 -15.15
N SER A 200 27.67 6.51 -13.87
CA SER A 200 28.86 6.32 -13.03
C SER A 200 28.75 5.07 -12.17
N ILE A 201 29.89 4.43 -11.88
CA ILE A 201 29.99 3.36 -10.87
C ILE A 201 29.75 3.89 -9.44
N TYR A 202 30.02 5.16 -9.19
CA TYR A 202 29.89 5.79 -7.88
C TYR A 202 28.49 6.36 -7.64
N LYS A 203 28.03 6.29 -6.38
CA LYS A 203 26.72 6.82 -5.98
C LYS A 203 26.71 8.35 -6.00
N GLY A 204 25.66 8.94 -6.56
CA GLY A 204 25.49 10.39 -6.64
C GLY A 204 26.28 11.07 -7.77
N VAL A 205 27.07 10.32 -8.53
CA VAL A 205 27.85 10.85 -9.67
C VAL A 205 27.08 10.62 -10.97
N TYR A 206 26.89 11.70 -11.73
CA TYR A 206 26.23 11.66 -13.04
C TYR A 206 26.92 12.63 -14.00
N TYR A 207 26.82 12.34 -15.30
CA TYR A 207 27.34 13.20 -16.35
C TYR A 207 26.46 14.44 -16.53
N ASP A 208 27.03 15.64 -16.39
CA ASP A 208 26.33 16.91 -16.60
C ASP A 208 26.67 17.49 -17.99
N LYS A 209 25.76 17.28 -18.94
CA LYS A 209 25.88 17.77 -20.33
C LYS A 209 26.04 19.29 -20.43
N ARG A 210 25.65 20.04 -19.39
CA ARG A 210 25.68 21.53 -19.39
C ARG A 210 27.03 22.11 -18.98
N ARG A 211 27.95 21.28 -18.47
CA ARG A 211 29.27 21.72 -17.99
C ARG A 211 30.40 21.46 -18.98
N HIS A 212 30.08 21.08 -20.21
CA HIS A 212 31.03 20.91 -21.32
C HIS A 212 30.86 22.06 -22.32
N THR A 213 31.49 23.19 -22.01
CA THR A 213 31.96 24.19 -22.97
C THR A 213 33.48 24.18 -22.94
#